data_AF-A0A7S1ZN45-F1
#
_entry.id   AF-A0A7S1ZN45-F1
#
_cell.length_a   1.000
_cell.length_b   1.000
_cell.length_c   1.000
_cell.angle_alpha   90.00
_cell.angle_beta   90.00
_cell.angle_gamma   90.00
#
_symmetry.space_group_name_H-M   'P 1'
#
loop_
_entity.id
_entity.type
_entity.pdbx_description
1 polymer ?
#
loop_
_entity_poly.entity_id
_entity_poly.type
_entity_poly.pdbx_seq_one_letter_code
_entity_poly.pdbx_strand_id
1 'polypeptide(L)'
;MAGENKNTAVTQRKPLLFSITSLVEPTPDVNYDFVSGAYLAGSILALIFYSVQLFCSDQTNDAASDESKSDDGHLSLETMKELAESLEGIYLIFIPFIPCLLWSLIVRAKWKGQLDLKKES
;
A
#
# COMPACT_ATOMS: atom_id res chain seq x y z
N MET A 1 26.70 27.75 -58.01
CA MET A 1 26.07 26.47 -57.58
C MET A 1 26.40 26.29 -56.11
N ALA A 2 25.51 26.75 -55.23
CA ALA A 2 25.68 26.63 -53.79
C ALA A 2 25.21 25.23 -53.36
N GLY A 3 26.14 24.40 -52.90
CA GLY A 3 25.85 23.08 -52.33
C GLY A 3 25.43 23.24 -50.88
N GLU A 4 24.16 22.97 -50.61
CA GLU A 4 23.51 23.14 -49.32
C GLU A 4 23.98 22.08 -48.29
N ASN A 5 24.25 22.57 -47.08
CA ASN A 5 24.90 21.90 -45.97
C ASN A 5 23.89 20.98 -45.24
N LYS A 6 24.11 19.67 -45.25
CA LYS A 6 23.25 18.73 -44.51
C LYS A 6 23.70 18.65 -43.06
N ASN A 7 23.12 19.52 -42.24
CA ASN A 7 23.23 19.47 -40.78
C ASN A 7 22.76 18.10 -40.26
N THR A 8 23.71 17.30 -39.81
CA THR A 8 23.47 16.06 -39.06
C THR A 8 22.87 16.42 -37.70
N ALA A 9 21.56 16.25 -37.56
CA ALA A 9 20.88 16.33 -36.28
C ALA A 9 21.37 15.19 -35.38
N VAL A 10 22.29 15.52 -34.47
CA VAL A 10 22.66 14.66 -33.34
C VAL A 10 21.43 14.55 -32.45
N THR A 11 20.73 13.42 -32.51
CA THR A 11 19.66 13.08 -31.57
C THR A 11 20.25 13.00 -30.18
N GLN A 12 20.10 14.08 -29.42
CA GLN A 12 20.55 14.21 -28.05
C GLN A 12 19.72 13.25 -27.17
N ARG A 13 20.23 12.04 -26.93
CA ARG A 13 19.63 11.14 -25.93
C ARG A 13 19.84 11.77 -24.55
N LYS A 14 18.77 12.31 -23.98
CA LYS A 14 18.76 12.78 -22.59
C LYS A 14 19.24 11.62 -21.69
N PRO A 15 20.21 11.86 -20.79
CA PRO A 15 20.75 10.81 -19.95
C PRO A 15 19.62 10.15 -19.16
N LEU A 16 19.64 8.82 -19.10
CA LEU A 16 18.73 7.97 -18.31
C LEU A 16 18.99 8.14 -16.80
N LEU A 17 19.08 9.38 -16.31
CA LEU A 17 18.98 9.65 -14.90
C LEU A 17 17.50 9.53 -14.58
N PHE A 18 17.14 8.34 -14.09
CA PHE A 18 15.85 8.03 -13.50
C PHE A 18 15.59 9.05 -12.39
N SER A 19 14.94 10.15 -12.75
CA SER A 19 14.64 11.22 -11.83
C SER A 19 13.59 10.67 -10.88
N ILE A 20 13.89 10.60 -9.59
CA ILE A 20 12.95 10.20 -8.52
C ILE A 20 11.61 10.96 -8.60
N THR A 21 11.60 12.14 -9.23
CA THR A 21 10.39 12.91 -9.56
C THR A 21 9.48 12.24 -10.61
N SER A 22 10.03 11.46 -11.53
CA SER A 22 9.28 10.64 -12.50
C SER A 22 8.47 9.53 -11.80
N LEU A 23 8.95 9.05 -10.65
CA LEU A 23 8.24 8.05 -9.86
C LEU A 23 6.90 8.56 -9.30
N VAL A 24 6.71 9.88 -9.23
CA VAL A 24 5.51 10.51 -8.66
C VAL A 24 4.81 11.38 -9.71
N GLU A 25 5.08 11.11 -10.99
CA GLU A 25 4.45 11.80 -12.09
C GLU A 25 3.18 11.03 -12.51
N PRO A 26 1.99 11.66 -12.43
CA PRO A 26 0.76 10.99 -12.78
C PRO A 26 0.70 10.72 -14.28
N THR A 27 0.41 9.48 -14.66
CA THR A 27 0.22 9.10 -16.06
C THR A 27 -1.23 9.39 -16.48
N PRO A 28 -1.48 10.08 -17.58
CA PRO A 28 -2.82 10.54 -17.97
C PRO A 28 -3.81 9.41 -18.30
N ASP A 29 -3.32 8.20 -18.60
CA ASP A 29 -4.14 7.03 -18.92
C ASP A 29 -4.57 6.21 -17.70
N VAL A 30 -4.09 6.55 -16.50
CA VAL A 30 -4.34 5.76 -15.29
C VAL A 30 -5.37 6.45 -14.41
N ASN A 31 -6.44 5.73 -14.05
CA ASN A 31 -7.40 6.20 -13.06
C ASN A 31 -6.87 5.98 -11.64
N TYR A 32 -6.23 7.01 -11.08
CA TYR A 32 -5.68 6.96 -9.72
C TYR A 32 -6.75 6.88 -8.63
N ASP A 33 -8.02 7.17 -8.91
CA ASP A 33 -9.10 6.98 -7.95
C ASP A 33 -9.34 5.49 -7.69
N PHE A 34 -9.30 4.65 -8.73
CA PHE A 34 -9.39 3.20 -8.59
C PHE A 34 -8.15 2.62 -7.89
N VAL A 35 -6.96 3.03 -8.32
CA VAL A 35 -5.69 2.52 -7.78
C VAL A 35 -5.57 2.81 -6.28
N SER A 36 -5.81 4.06 -5.88
CA SER A 36 -5.80 4.43 -4.46
C SER A 36 -6.92 3.74 -3.67
N GLY A 37 -8.10 3.53 -4.26
CA GLY A 37 -9.19 2.77 -3.64
C GLY A 37 -8.82 1.32 -3.37
N ALA A 38 -8.17 0.64 -4.32
CA ALA A 38 -7.73 -0.75 -4.17
C ALA A 38 -6.69 -0.90 -3.05
N TYR A 39 -5.68 -0.02 -3.02
CA TYR A 39 -4.68 -0.03 -1.96
C TYR A 39 -5.27 0.36 -0.59
N LEU A 40 -6.27 1.25 -0.56
CA LEU A 40 -6.96 1.63 0.66
C LEU A 40 -7.75 0.43 1.22
N ALA A 41 -8.47 -0.29 0.36
CA ALA A 41 -9.20 -1.49 0.77
C ALA A 41 -8.26 -2.56 1.34
N GLY A 42 -7.12 -2.82 0.69
CA GLY A 42 -6.10 -3.75 1.20
C GLY A 42 -5.51 -3.30 2.54
N SER A 43 -5.27 -2.00 2.72
CA SER A 43 -4.76 -1.45 3.97
C SER A 43 -5.78 -1.52 5.11
N ILE A 44 -7.06 -1.28 4.83
CA ILE A 44 -8.15 -1.47 5.79
C ILE A 44 -8.23 -2.93 6.21
N LEU A 45 -8.13 -3.87 5.26
CA LEU A 45 -8.15 -5.30 5.56
C LEU A 45 -6.97 -5.71 6.46
N ALA A 46 -5.78 -5.15 6.21
CA ALA A 46 -4.62 -5.34 7.07
C ALA A 46 -4.86 -4.84 8.51
N LEU A 47 -5.49 -3.66 8.66
CA LEU A 47 -5.84 -3.10 9.96
C LEU A 47 -6.91 -3.93 10.68
N ILE A 48 -7.85 -4.52 9.95
CA ILE A 48 -8.84 -5.45 10.52
C ILE A 48 -8.13 -6.69 11.06
N PHE A 49 -7.28 -7.33 10.27
CA PHE A 49 -6.53 -8.50 10.75
C PHE A 49 -5.64 -8.19 11.95
N TYR A 50 -4.97 -7.03 11.93
CA TYR A 50 -4.18 -6.56 13.08
C TYR A 50 -5.05 -6.32 14.33
N SER A 51 -6.23 -5.70 14.17
CA SER A 51 -7.17 -5.48 15.27
C SER A 51 -7.68 -6.80 15.85
N VAL A 52 -7.99 -7.79 15.00
CA VAL A 52 -8.42 -9.12 15.45
C VAL A 52 -7.30 -9.83 16.22
N GLN A 53 -6.06 -9.75 15.74
CA GLN A 53 -4.90 -10.32 16.42
C GLN A 53 -4.70 -9.68 17.81
N LEU A 54 -4.80 -8.35 17.89
CA LEU A 54 -4.67 -7.63 19.15
C LEU A 54 -5.78 -8.03 20.13
N PHE A 55 -7.01 -8.16 19.65
CA PHE A 55 -8.15 -8.59 20.46
C PHE A 55 -8.03 -10.04 20.97
N CYS A 56 -7.53 -10.97 20.14
CA CYS A 56 -7.31 -12.35 20.56
C CYS A 56 -6.18 -12.47 21.60
N SER A 57 -5.14 -11.66 21.45
CA SER A 57 -4.02 -11.62 22.40
C SER A 57 -4.45 -11.10 23.77
N ASP A 58 -5.33 -10.10 23.81
CA ASP A 58 -5.86 -9.51 25.04
C ASP A 58 -6.67 -10.54 25.86
N GLN A 59 -7.60 -11.25 25.22
CA GLN A 59 -8.36 -12.33 25.88
C GLN A 59 -7.48 -13.47 26.41
N THR A 60 -6.34 -13.74 25.77
CA THR A 60 -5.40 -14.77 26.24
C THR A 60 -4.73 -14.36 27.55
N ASN A 61 -4.42 -13.07 27.74
CA ASN A 61 -3.79 -12.55 28.95
C ASN A 61 -4.75 -12.58 30.16
N ASP A 62 -6.02 -12.27 29.93
CA ASP A 62 -7.05 -12.32 30.97
C ASP A 62 -7.34 -13.76 31.40
N ALA A 63 -7.45 -14.69 30.44
CA ALA A 63 -7.70 -16.10 30.72
C ALA A 63 -6.52 -16.79 31.45
N ALA A 64 -5.27 -16.40 31.16
CA ALA A 64 -4.09 -16.93 31.86
C ALA A 64 -4.02 -16.52 33.34
N SER A 65 -4.72 -15.45 33.72
CA SER A 65 -4.75 -14.96 35.10
C SER A 65 -5.81 -15.66 35.95
N ASP A 66 -6.79 -16.31 35.32
CA ASP A 66 -7.94 -16.98 35.95
C ASP A 66 -7.87 -18.51 35.75
N GLU A 67 -6.68 -19.09 35.96
CA GLU A 67 -6.42 -20.55 36.00
C GLU A 67 -7.16 -21.23 37.18
N SER A 68 -8.49 -21.18 37.17
CA SER A 68 -9.35 -22.02 37.98
C SER A 68 -9.90 -23.14 37.11
N LYS A 69 -9.11 -24.23 37.04
CA LYS A 69 -9.43 -25.58 36.53
C LYS A 69 -10.85 -25.76 35.98
N SER A 70 -11.03 -25.46 34.70
CA SER A 70 -12.21 -25.88 33.92
C SER A 70 -11.68 -26.43 32.60
N ASP A 71 -11.82 -27.75 32.36
CA ASP A 71 -11.24 -28.51 31.23
C ASP A 71 -11.71 -28.01 29.84
N ASP A 72 -12.77 -27.20 29.81
CA ASP A 72 -13.36 -26.56 28.64
C ASP A 72 -12.64 -25.27 28.20
N GLY A 73 -11.95 -24.57 29.12
CA GLY A 73 -11.21 -23.35 28.80
C GLY A 73 -9.90 -23.57 28.04
N HIS A 74 -9.26 -24.73 28.24
CA HIS A 74 -7.96 -25.07 27.65
C HIS A 74 -8.02 -25.15 26.11
N LEU A 75 -9.09 -25.77 25.57
CA LEU A 75 -9.28 -25.92 24.12
C LEU A 75 -9.52 -24.56 23.42
N SER A 76 -10.26 -23.66 24.10
CA SER A 76 -10.57 -22.33 23.57
C SER A 76 -9.33 -21.44 23.50
N LEU A 77 -8.49 -21.47 24.53
CA LEU A 77 -7.24 -20.71 24.57
C LEU A 77 -6.23 -21.20 23.51
N GLU A 78 -6.09 -22.51 23.36
CA GLU A 78 -5.22 -23.11 22.34
C GLU A 78 -5.68 -22.72 20.92
N THR A 79 -6.99 -22.76 20.65
CA THR A 79 -7.56 -22.35 19.36
C THR A 79 -7.32 -20.85 19.09
N MET A 80 -7.51 -19.99 20.09
CA MET A 80 -7.30 -18.54 19.96
C MET A 80 -5.82 -18.20 19.72
N LYS A 81 -4.91 -18.95 20.35
CA LYS A 81 -3.47 -18.81 20.15
C LYS A 81 -3.04 -19.24 18.75
N GLU A 82 -3.52 -20.39 18.26
CA GLU A 82 -3.28 -20.82 16.88
C GLU A 82 -3.81 -19.81 15.86
N LEU A 83 -4.96 -19.19 16.15
CA LEU A 83 -5.54 -18.16 15.29
C LEU A 83 -4.71 -16.86 15.30
N ALA A 84 -4.16 -16.47 16.45
CA ALA A 84 -3.24 -15.32 16.56
C ALA A 84 -1.91 -15.56 15.81
N GLU A 85 -1.32 -16.76 15.93
CA GLU A 85 -0.13 -17.14 15.16
C GLU A 85 -0.40 -17.19 13.64
N SER A 86 -1.58 -17.67 13.24
CA SER A 86 -2.00 -17.66 11.83
C SER A 86 -2.19 -16.22 11.29
N LEU A 87 -2.73 -15.31 12.11
CA LEU A 87 -2.93 -13.90 11.75
C LEU A 87 -1.61 -13.13 11.60
N GLU A 88 -0.58 -13.49 12.35
CA GLU A 88 0.76 -12.89 12.22
C GLU A 88 1.30 -13.08 10.79
N GLY A 89 1.16 -14.30 10.25
CA GLY A 89 1.55 -14.59 8.88
C GLY A 89 0.73 -13.82 7.84
N ILE A 90 -0.55 -13.59 8.13
CA ILE A 90 -1.49 -12.88 7.24
C ILE A 90 -1.17 -11.38 7.18
N TYR A 91 -0.86 -10.75 8.30
CA TYR A 91 -0.49 -9.33 8.33
C TYR A 91 0.78 -9.04 7.50
N LEU A 92 1.78 -9.94 7.56
CA LEU A 92 3.03 -9.83 6.79
C LEU A 92 2.78 -9.74 5.27
N ILE A 93 1.73 -10.41 4.76
CA ILE A 93 1.37 -10.38 3.33
C ILE A 93 0.84 -8.99 2.90
N PHE A 94 0.25 -8.24 3.85
CA PHE A 94 -0.32 -6.93 3.60
C PHE A 94 0.63 -5.77 3.89
N ILE A 95 1.79 -6.01 4.51
CA ILE A 95 2.85 -5.00 4.68
C ILE A 95 3.15 -4.19 3.41
N PRO A 96 3.30 -4.78 2.19
CA PRO A 96 3.57 -3.99 0.99
C PRO A 96 2.43 -3.04 0.60
N PHE A 97 1.20 -3.23 1.09
CA PHE A 97 0.07 -2.36 0.74
C PHE A 97 0.21 -0.97 1.36
N ILE A 98 0.84 -0.83 2.53
CA ILE A 98 1.00 0.47 3.20
C ILE A 98 1.89 1.44 2.40
N PRO A 99 3.13 1.10 2.00
CA PRO A 99 3.94 1.99 1.18
C PRO A 99 3.32 2.23 -0.21
N CYS A 100 2.64 1.23 -0.78
CA CYS A 100 1.92 1.39 -2.05
C CYS A 100 0.71 2.33 -1.94
N LEU A 101 -0.05 2.25 -0.84
CA LEU A 101 -1.14 3.17 -0.54
C LEU A 101 -0.62 4.59 -0.43
N LEU A 102 0.42 4.81 0.37
CA LEU A 102 1.02 6.13 0.56
C LEU A 102 1.48 6.73 -0.77
N TRP A 103 2.19 5.94 -1.58
CA TRP A 103 2.59 6.37 -2.92
C TRP A 103 1.38 6.71 -3.81
N SER A 104 0.37 5.85 -3.84
CA SER A 104 -0.83 6.07 -4.67
C SER A 104 -1.59 7.34 -4.28
N LEU A 105 -1.64 7.68 -2.99
CA LEU A 105 -2.28 8.90 -2.50
C LEU A 105 -1.50 10.14 -2.91
N ILE A 106 -0.16 10.11 -2.83
CA ILE A 106 0.69 11.22 -3.27
C ILE A 106 0.49 11.48 -4.77
N VAL A 107 0.49 10.42 -5.59
CA VAL A 107 0.29 10.57 -7.04
C VAL A 107 -1.12 11.06 -7.35
N ARG A 108 -2.14 10.55 -6.65
CA ARG A 108 -3.53 11.02 -6.79
C ARG A 108 -3.69 12.50 -6.46
N ALA A 109 -3.04 12.97 -5.39
CA ALA A 109 -3.09 14.38 -5.00
C ALA A 109 -2.52 15.28 -6.10
N LYS A 110 -1.40 14.88 -6.72
CA LYS A 110 -0.79 15.59 -7.86
C LYS A 110 -1.65 15.51 -9.12
N TRP A 111 -2.28 14.35 -9.38
CA TRP A 111 -3.18 14.18 -10.52
C TRP A 111 -4.39 15.10 -10.42
N LYS A 112 -5.04 15.20 -9.25
CA LYS A 112 -6.14 16.14 -9.02
C LYS A 112 -5.72 17.60 -9.24
N GLY A 113 -4.55 17.99 -8.74
CA GLY A 113 -4.02 19.33 -8.97
C GLY A 113 -3.81 19.67 -10.47
N GLN A 114 -3.42 18.70 -11.29
CA GLN A 114 -3.32 18.91 -12.75
C GLN A 114 -4.68 18.98 -13.44
N LEU A 115 -5.68 18.23 -12.96
CA LEU A 115 -7.03 18.28 -13.51
C LEU A 115 -7.70 19.63 -13.24
N ASP A 116 -7.52 20.19 -12.05
CA ASP A 116 -8.11 21.48 -11.68
C ASP A 116 -7.55 22.60 -12.57
N LEU A 117 -6.22 22.65 -12.77
CA LEU A 117 -5.57 23.59 -13.68
C LEU A 117 -6.05 23.46 -15.13
N LYS A 118 -6.30 22.23 -15.60
CA LYS A 118 -6.80 21.98 -16.95
C LYS A 118 -8.26 22.43 -17.13
N LYS A 119 -9.03 22.52 -16.04
CA LYS A 119 -10.43 22.96 -16.06
C LYS A 119 -10.56 24.49 -16.11
N GLU A 120 -9.53 25.21 -15.66
CA GLU A 120 -9.46 26.68 -15.69
C GLU A 120 -8.84 27.27 -16.97
N SER A 121 -8.25 26.43 -17.84
CA SER A 121 -7.66 26.82 -19.13
C SER A 121 -8.57 26.52 -20.32
#